data_AF-A0A7V9IQ00-F1
#
_entry.id   AF-A0A7V9IQ00-F1
#
_cell.length_a   1.000
_cell.length_b   1.000
_cell.length_c   1.000
_cell.angle_alpha   90.00
_cell.angle_beta   90.00
_cell.angle_gamma   90.00
#
_symmetry.space_group_name_H-M   'P 1'
#
loop_
_entity.id
_entity.type
_entity.pdbx_description
1 polymer ?
#
loop_
_entity_poly.entity_id
_entity_poly.type
_entity_poly.pdbx_seq_one_letter_code
_entity_poly.pdbx_strand_id
1 'polypeptide(L)'
;MNELRSLLDPSGAHDDDNSKLYLKMKGSEMLEKLKVPTPLAVRWGGGGGGAASVPAAGSKTAAGGAAGLGDIFSGVKAGAMRFLNYFTYYEMKARAGTVGKNGAAPMLDRLAGKVQRIHLIGHSFGGRVVTAAAASSTTDKIHSMSLLQTAFSHNGFSRSMKGFFRDVVDRQRVKGPILVTHTPSDKAVGIAYPTASRLSGTVASAFGDKDDKFGGLGRNGAQKMETGEIVAEVNELLPVGGKYAWSSGKFHNLEGSKFIVDPKGKDAHGAVTGKEIAWAISRAVA
;
A
#
# COMPACT_ATOMS: atom_id res chain seq x y z
N MET A 1 -4.13 -4.17 24.42
CA MET A 1 -3.35 -3.49 23.35
C MET A 1 -1.85 -3.68 23.48
N ASN A 2 -1.25 -3.53 24.68
CA ASN A 2 0.20 -3.73 24.84
C ASN A 2 0.60 -5.18 24.52
N GLU A 3 -0.11 -6.16 25.08
CA GLU A 3 0.11 -7.59 24.79
C GLU A 3 -0.10 -7.96 23.32
N LEU A 4 -1.15 -7.43 22.69
CA LEU A 4 -1.37 -7.65 21.25
C LEU A 4 -0.20 -7.07 20.43
N ARG A 5 0.23 -5.84 20.71
CA ARG A 5 1.34 -5.22 19.97
C ARG A 5 2.68 -5.92 20.18
N SER A 6 2.91 -6.57 21.32
CA SER A 6 4.13 -7.40 21.50
C SER A 6 4.18 -8.61 20.58
N LEU A 7 3.06 -9.00 19.95
CA LEU A 7 3.03 -10.06 18.93
C LEU A 7 3.49 -9.59 17.55
N LEU A 8 3.61 -8.27 17.34
CA LEU A 8 4.00 -7.70 16.05
C LEU A 8 5.52 -7.76 15.86
N ASP A 9 5.95 -8.26 14.71
CA ASP A 9 7.35 -8.21 14.30
C ASP A 9 7.77 -6.75 14.03
N PRO A 10 8.70 -6.17 14.80
CA PRO A 10 9.13 -4.78 14.61
C PRO A 10 9.99 -4.57 13.36
N SER A 11 10.47 -5.63 12.70
CA SER A 11 11.36 -5.53 11.53
C SER A 11 10.70 -4.85 10.32
N GLY A 12 9.37 -4.90 10.24
CA GLY A 12 8.57 -4.23 9.22
C GLY A 12 8.26 -2.76 9.50
N ALA A 13 8.68 -2.23 10.66
CA ALA A 13 8.33 -0.89 11.12
C ALA A 13 9.17 0.19 10.45
N HIS A 14 8.51 1.28 10.03
CA HIS A 14 9.15 2.38 9.35
C HIS A 14 8.49 3.73 9.70
N ASP A 15 9.20 4.83 9.44
CA ASP A 15 8.72 6.19 9.77
C ASP A 15 7.79 6.77 8.69
N ASP A 16 7.84 6.22 7.46
CA ASP A 16 7.02 6.63 6.32
C ASP A 16 5.54 6.24 6.44
N ASP A 17 5.20 5.40 7.42
CA ASP A 17 3.84 4.98 7.74
C ASP A 17 3.51 5.03 9.25
N ASN A 18 4.38 5.67 10.03
CA ASN A 18 4.32 5.80 11.50
C ASN A 18 4.19 4.48 12.27
N SER A 19 4.51 3.33 11.67
CA SER A 19 4.45 2.06 12.37
C SER A 19 5.47 1.97 13.51
N LYS A 20 6.61 2.65 13.41
CA LYS A 20 7.55 2.83 14.54
C LYS A 20 6.92 3.56 15.73
N LEU A 21 6.11 4.59 15.46
CA LEU A 21 5.39 5.32 16.51
C LEU A 21 4.29 4.44 17.12
N TYR A 22 3.56 3.69 16.29
CA TYR A 22 2.53 2.74 16.74
C TYR A 22 3.09 1.67 17.69
N LEU A 23 4.28 1.12 17.41
CA LEU A 23 4.89 0.11 18.29
C LEU A 23 5.42 0.71 19.61
N LYS A 24 5.84 1.98 19.61
CA LYS A 24 6.45 2.62 20.79
C LYS A 24 5.45 3.29 21.75
N MET A 25 4.29 3.73 21.25
CA MET A 25 3.33 4.50 22.05
C MET A 25 2.72 3.68 23.20
N LYS A 26 2.32 4.33 24.31
CA LYS A 26 1.58 3.64 25.39
C LYS A 26 0.14 3.35 24.94
N GLY A 27 -0.40 2.20 25.33
CA GLY A 27 -1.75 1.79 24.93
C GLY A 27 -2.86 2.79 25.32
N SER A 28 -2.73 3.47 26.47
CA SER A 28 -3.66 4.50 26.92
C SER A 28 -3.65 5.75 26.02
N GLU A 29 -2.45 6.24 25.68
CA GLU A 29 -2.26 7.37 24.76
C GLU A 29 -2.77 7.03 23.35
N MET A 30 -2.60 5.78 22.92
CA MET A 30 -3.13 5.30 21.65
C MET A 30 -4.66 5.30 21.62
N LEU A 31 -5.34 4.81 22.67
CA LEU A 31 -6.81 4.87 22.73
C LEU A 31 -7.32 6.30 22.68
N GLU A 32 -6.65 7.21 23.38
CA GLU A 32 -7.02 8.62 23.39
C GLU A 32 -6.94 9.24 21.99
N LYS A 33 -5.85 8.97 21.27
CA LYS A 33 -5.66 9.42 19.88
C LYS A 33 -6.62 8.75 18.88
N LEU A 34 -7.16 7.57 19.20
CA LEU A 34 -8.10 6.82 18.36
C LEU A 34 -9.59 7.15 18.61
N LYS A 35 -9.92 7.92 19.66
CA LYS A 35 -11.29 8.38 19.96
C LYS A 35 -11.83 9.37 18.92
N VAL A 36 -10.96 10.08 18.21
CA VAL A 36 -11.35 11.06 17.18
C VAL A 36 -11.94 10.34 15.97
N PRO A 37 -13.12 10.73 15.44
CA PRO A 37 -13.73 10.08 14.28
C PRO A 37 -12.79 10.04 13.06
N THR A 38 -12.44 8.84 12.62
CA THR A 38 -11.78 8.59 11.32
C THR A 38 -12.86 8.35 10.26
N PRO A 39 -12.74 8.95 9.07
CA PRO A 39 -13.61 8.61 7.95
C PRO A 39 -13.39 7.14 7.56
N LEU A 40 -14.42 6.35 7.84
CA LEU A 40 -14.80 5.11 7.17
C LEU A 40 -13.90 3.87 7.38
N ALA A 41 -14.50 2.91 8.09
CA ALA A 41 -14.15 1.50 8.00
C ALA A 41 -14.30 1.02 6.56
N VAL A 42 -13.20 0.69 5.90
CA VAL A 42 -13.24 -0.01 4.61
C VAL A 42 -13.75 -1.43 4.90
N ARG A 43 -14.94 -1.78 4.40
CA ARG A 43 -15.35 -3.18 4.28
C ARG A 43 -14.45 -3.77 3.18
N TRP A 44 -13.51 -4.61 3.59
CA TRP A 44 -12.77 -5.47 2.67
C TRP A 44 -13.81 -6.37 2.00
N GLY A 45 -14.12 -6.09 0.73
CA GLY A 45 -15.05 -6.89 -0.06
C GLY A 45 -14.49 -8.30 -0.19
N GLY A 46 -15.25 -9.28 0.29
CA GLY A 46 -14.83 -10.68 0.35
C GLY A 46 -14.59 -11.27 -1.04
N GLY A 47 -13.46 -11.98 -1.15
CA GLY A 47 -13.05 -12.69 -2.36
C GLY A 47 -11.62 -13.21 -2.24
N GLY A 48 -11.32 -13.99 -1.19
CA GLY A 48 -10.00 -14.60 -0.99
C GLY A 48 -9.73 -14.86 0.50
N GLY A 49 -9.60 -16.13 0.86
CA GLY A 49 -9.59 -16.62 2.24
C GLY A 49 -8.61 -15.90 3.18
N GLY A 50 -9.16 -15.32 4.23
CA GLY A 50 -8.44 -14.74 5.36
C GLY A 50 -9.46 -14.37 6.43
N ALA A 51 -9.40 -15.03 7.58
CA ALA A 51 -10.33 -14.82 8.67
C ALA A 51 -10.11 -13.45 9.33
N ALA A 52 -10.87 -12.42 8.90
CA ALA A 52 -11.24 -11.25 9.71
C ALA A 52 -12.06 -10.25 8.87
N SER A 53 -13.33 -10.55 8.61
CA SER A 53 -14.32 -9.53 8.25
C SER A 53 -15.35 -9.46 9.37
N VAL A 54 -15.04 -8.70 10.44
CA VAL A 54 -16.03 -8.39 11.46
C VAL A 54 -16.89 -7.25 10.91
N PRO A 55 -18.19 -7.44 10.65
CA PRO A 55 -19.02 -6.39 10.09
C PRO A 55 -19.15 -5.25 11.11
N ALA A 56 -18.97 -4.01 10.65
CA ALA A 56 -19.37 -2.84 11.42
C ALA A 56 -20.88 -2.95 11.69
N ALA A 57 -21.26 -3.16 12.95
CA ALA A 57 -22.65 -3.20 13.37
C ALA A 57 -23.34 -1.88 12.98
N GLY A 58 -24.42 -1.99 12.22
CA GLY A 58 -25.15 -0.85 11.66
C GLY A 58 -25.71 0.06 12.74
N SER A 59 -25.56 1.37 12.53
CA SER A 59 -26.25 2.41 13.29
C SER A 59 -27.72 2.42 12.87
N LYS A 60 -28.62 1.89 13.69
CA LYS A 60 -30.04 2.24 13.62
C LYS A 60 -30.25 3.52 14.43
N THR A 61 -30.74 4.56 13.76
CA THR A 61 -31.25 5.78 14.39
C THR A 61 -32.47 5.45 15.24
N ALA A 62 -32.37 5.65 16.56
CA ALA A 62 -33.52 5.70 17.45
C ALA A 62 -33.32 6.84 18.45
N ALA A 63 -34.40 7.58 18.66
CA ALA A 63 -34.46 8.86 19.36
C ALA A 63 -34.24 8.77 20.87
N GLY A 64 -33.69 9.85 21.44
CA GLY A 64 -33.99 10.37 22.78
C GLY A 64 -33.56 9.53 24.00
N GLY A 65 -32.45 9.94 24.63
CA GLY A 65 -32.13 9.59 26.02
C GLY A 65 -30.77 8.90 26.19
N ALA A 66 -29.91 9.44 27.08
CA ALA A 66 -28.57 8.96 27.44
C ALA A 66 -27.41 9.22 26.44
N ALA A 67 -27.29 10.46 25.94
CA ALA A 67 -26.22 10.93 25.06
C ALA A 67 -24.79 10.96 25.68
N GLY A 68 -24.61 10.55 26.94
CA GLY A 68 -23.32 10.65 27.65
C GLY A 68 -22.53 9.35 27.72
N LEU A 69 -23.17 8.25 28.15
CA LEU A 69 -22.47 6.97 28.34
C LEU A 69 -22.50 6.10 27.08
N GLY A 70 -23.62 6.08 26.34
CA GLY A 70 -23.76 5.32 25.10
C GLY A 70 -22.76 5.74 24.01
N ASP A 71 -22.50 7.05 23.90
CA ASP A 71 -21.54 7.62 22.94
C ASP A 71 -20.08 7.40 23.35
N ILE A 72 -19.79 7.34 24.64
CA ILE A 72 -18.45 6.97 25.14
C ILE A 72 -18.18 5.48 24.89
N PHE A 73 -19.14 4.59 25.19
CA PHE A 73 -19.00 3.16 24.92
C PHE A 73 -18.94 2.86 23.42
N SER A 74 -19.71 3.57 22.59
CA SER A 74 -19.63 3.46 21.13
C SER A 74 -18.29 3.98 20.59
N GLY A 75 -17.77 5.08 21.15
CA GLY A 75 -16.45 5.64 20.82
C GLY A 75 -15.28 4.73 21.21
N VAL A 76 -15.33 4.09 22.37
CA VAL A 76 -14.33 3.10 22.82
C VAL A 76 -14.36 1.86 21.92
N LYS A 77 -15.56 1.35 21.59
CA LYS A 77 -15.72 0.22 20.66
C LYS A 77 -15.19 0.56 19.26
N ALA A 78 -15.49 1.76 18.75
CA ALA A 78 -14.97 2.23 17.47
C ALA A 78 -13.43 2.37 17.50
N GLY A 79 -12.87 2.91 18.59
CA GLY A 79 -11.41 2.99 18.81
C GLY A 79 -10.73 1.63 18.84
N ALA A 80 -11.33 0.64 19.52
CA ALA A 80 -10.84 -0.74 19.54
C ALA A 80 -10.86 -1.40 18.15
N MET A 81 -11.94 -1.22 17.37
CA MET A 81 -12.01 -1.74 16.00
C MET A 81 -10.98 -1.08 15.08
N ARG A 82 -10.72 0.22 15.24
CA ARG A 82 -9.67 0.93 14.49
C ARG A 82 -8.28 0.43 14.85
N PHE A 83 -8.03 0.20 16.14
CA PHE A 83 -6.79 -0.43 16.62
C PHE A 83 -6.59 -1.81 15.97
N LEU A 84 -7.62 -2.66 15.96
CA LEU A 84 -7.56 -3.99 15.37
C LEU A 84 -7.35 -3.93 13.85
N ASN A 85 -8.02 -3.02 13.14
CA ASN A 85 -7.81 -2.85 11.70
C ASN A 85 -6.37 -2.41 11.37
N TYR A 86 -5.80 -1.50 12.17
CA TYR A 86 -4.40 -1.09 12.00
C TYR A 86 -3.44 -2.22 12.38
N PHE A 87 -3.74 -2.99 13.43
CA PHE A 87 -2.98 -4.16 13.82
C PHE A 87 -2.90 -5.18 12.67
N THR A 88 -4.04 -5.56 12.10
CA THR A 88 -4.11 -6.49 10.97
C THR A 88 -3.38 -5.93 9.74
N TYR A 89 -3.55 -4.65 9.45
CA TYR A 89 -2.82 -3.98 8.37
C TYR A 89 -1.30 -4.08 8.57
N TYR A 90 -0.81 -3.74 9.76
CA TYR A 90 0.62 -3.80 10.07
C TYR A 90 1.14 -5.23 9.97
N GLU A 91 0.41 -6.21 10.51
CA GLU A 91 0.78 -7.61 10.42
C GLU A 91 0.88 -8.07 8.96
N MET A 92 -0.11 -7.74 8.12
CA MET A 92 -0.08 -8.05 6.69
C MET A 92 1.10 -7.37 5.98
N LYS A 93 1.38 -6.10 6.30
CA LYS A 93 2.52 -5.35 5.77
C LYS A 93 3.85 -6.01 6.16
N ALA A 94 4.02 -6.34 7.43
CA ALA A 94 5.23 -6.96 7.95
C ALA A 94 5.44 -8.33 7.30
N ARG A 95 4.40 -9.18 7.29
CA ARG A 95 4.41 -10.49 6.63
C ARG A 95 4.74 -10.39 5.15
N ALA A 96 4.20 -9.42 4.42
CA ALA A 96 4.53 -9.23 3.01
C ALA A 96 6.03 -8.94 2.79
N GLY A 97 6.64 -8.12 3.66
CA GLY A 97 8.09 -7.89 3.65
C GLY A 97 8.88 -9.17 3.93
N THR A 98 8.49 -9.92 4.96
CA THR A 98 9.12 -11.19 5.35
C THR A 98 9.00 -12.25 4.26
N VAL A 99 7.83 -12.42 3.65
CA VAL A 99 7.60 -13.36 2.54
C VAL A 99 8.41 -12.96 1.31
N GLY A 100 8.48 -11.67 1.00
CA GLY A 100 9.31 -11.17 -0.11
C GLY A 100 10.80 -11.45 0.10
N LYS A 101 11.33 -11.09 1.27
CA LYS A 101 12.75 -11.23 1.62
C LYS A 101 13.17 -12.69 1.80
N ASN A 102 12.42 -13.48 2.54
CA ASN A 102 12.84 -14.83 2.98
C ASN A 102 12.25 -15.95 2.11
N GLY A 103 11.17 -15.69 1.37
CA GLY A 103 10.52 -16.68 0.51
C GLY A 103 10.77 -16.42 -0.97
N ALA A 104 10.25 -15.29 -1.48
CA ALA A 104 10.29 -14.98 -2.90
C ALA A 104 11.71 -14.72 -3.41
N ALA A 105 12.53 -13.92 -2.72
CA ALA A 105 13.91 -13.65 -3.15
C ALA A 105 14.77 -14.92 -3.39
N PRO A 106 14.86 -15.86 -2.43
CA PRO A 106 15.55 -17.14 -2.66
C PRO A 106 15.00 -17.95 -3.83
N MET A 107 13.68 -17.89 -4.07
CA MET A 107 13.06 -18.52 -5.24
C MET A 107 13.54 -17.86 -6.55
N LEU A 108 13.61 -16.52 -6.61
CA LEU A 108 14.12 -15.80 -7.78
C LEU A 108 15.59 -16.19 -8.07
N ASP A 109 16.41 -16.28 -7.02
CA ASP A 109 17.82 -16.64 -7.15
C ASP A 109 18.01 -18.07 -7.67
N ARG A 110 17.17 -19.01 -7.23
CA ARG A 110 17.17 -20.40 -7.74
C ARG A 110 16.68 -20.51 -9.18
N LEU A 111 15.76 -19.64 -9.61
CA LEU A 111 15.25 -19.61 -10.98
C LEU A 111 16.22 -18.97 -11.96
N ALA A 112 17.13 -18.11 -11.50
CA ALA A 112 18.00 -17.30 -12.34
C ALA A 112 18.79 -18.09 -13.40
N GLY A 113 19.24 -19.31 -13.06
CA GLY A 113 19.96 -20.19 -13.98
C GLY A 113 19.07 -20.94 -15.00
N LYS A 114 17.75 -20.84 -14.87
CA LYS A 114 16.75 -21.57 -15.69
C LYS A 114 15.95 -20.67 -16.62
N VAL A 115 16.03 -19.36 -16.46
CA VAL A 115 15.23 -18.39 -17.22
C VAL A 115 16.09 -17.24 -17.74
N GLN A 116 15.68 -16.64 -18.85
CA GLN A 116 16.38 -15.48 -19.41
C GLN A 116 16.03 -14.18 -18.66
N ARG A 117 14.78 -14.04 -18.21
CA ARG A 117 14.22 -12.86 -17.56
C ARG A 117 13.22 -13.26 -16.49
N ILE A 118 13.11 -12.46 -15.45
CA ILE A 118 12.12 -12.57 -14.38
C ILE A 118 11.29 -11.29 -14.38
N HIS A 119 9.97 -11.42 -14.45
CA HIS A 119 9.03 -10.30 -14.41
C HIS A 119 8.20 -10.39 -13.15
N LEU A 120 8.21 -9.32 -12.35
CA LEU A 120 7.56 -9.28 -11.06
C LEU A 120 6.27 -8.49 -11.16
N ILE A 121 5.16 -9.08 -10.73
CA ILE A 121 3.85 -8.42 -10.75
C ILE A 121 3.24 -8.57 -9.36
N GLY A 122 2.89 -7.46 -8.73
CA GLY A 122 2.36 -7.46 -7.37
C GLY A 122 1.19 -6.50 -7.24
N HIS A 123 0.07 -7.01 -6.74
CA HIS A 123 -1.10 -6.21 -6.38
C HIS A 123 -1.17 -5.98 -4.87
N SER A 124 -1.60 -4.79 -4.42
CA SER A 124 -1.78 -4.51 -2.99
C SER A 124 -0.51 -4.83 -2.19
N PHE A 125 -0.60 -5.66 -1.14
CA PHE A 125 0.57 -6.16 -0.41
C PHE A 125 1.45 -7.12 -1.21
N GLY A 126 0.93 -7.77 -2.25
CA GLY A 126 1.74 -8.49 -3.24
C GLY A 126 2.76 -7.58 -3.93
N GLY A 127 2.44 -6.29 -4.10
CA GLY A 127 3.41 -5.27 -4.53
C GLY A 127 4.58 -5.16 -3.54
N ARG A 128 4.29 -5.13 -2.24
CA ARG A 128 5.31 -5.14 -1.19
C ARG A 128 6.14 -6.44 -1.19
N VAL A 129 5.51 -7.60 -1.43
CA VAL A 129 6.20 -8.89 -1.56
C VAL A 129 7.22 -8.83 -2.68
N VAL A 130 6.81 -8.43 -3.88
CA VAL A 130 7.71 -8.44 -5.04
C VAL A 130 8.81 -7.37 -4.95
N THR A 131 8.51 -6.20 -4.37
CA THR A 131 9.53 -5.18 -4.13
C THR A 131 10.56 -5.62 -3.08
N ALA A 132 10.12 -6.27 -1.99
CA ALA A 132 11.03 -6.84 -0.99
C ALA A 132 11.87 -8.00 -1.58
N ALA A 133 11.28 -8.80 -2.47
CA ALA A 133 12.01 -9.84 -3.20
C ALA A 133 13.10 -9.24 -4.09
N ALA A 134 12.79 -8.20 -4.87
CA ALA A 134 13.77 -7.52 -5.72
C ALA A 134 14.92 -6.88 -4.91
N ALA A 135 14.60 -6.28 -3.76
CA ALA A 135 15.59 -5.68 -2.87
C ALA A 135 16.56 -6.70 -2.27
N SER A 136 16.08 -7.91 -1.98
CA SER A 136 16.81 -8.92 -1.20
C SER A 136 17.48 -10.00 -2.05
N SER A 137 16.94 -10.29 -3.24
CA SER A 137 17.50 -11.24 -4.20
C SER A 137 18.90 -10.81 -4.64
N THR A 138 19.74 -11.77 -5.03
CA THR A 138 21.07 -11.54 -5.61
C THR A 138 21.12 -11.64 -7.13
N THR A 139 20.09 -12.22 -7.78
CA THR A 139 20.04 -12.34 -9.23
C THR A 139 20.02 -10.99 -9.95
N ASP A 140 20.56 -10.94 -11.16
CA ASP A 140 20.46 -9.82 -12.10
C ASP A 140 19.34 -10.00 -13.15
N LYS A 141 18.62 -11.12 -13.10
CA LYS A 141 17.59 -11.52 -14.08
C LYS A 141 16.26 -10.78 -13.96
N ILE A 142 16.07 -9.94 -12.94
CA ILE A 142 14.82 -9.19 -12.74
C ILE A 142 14.73 -8.10 -13.80
N HIS A 143 13.85 -8.32 -14.78
CA HIS A 143 13.74 -7.50 -15.97
C HIS A 143 12.64 -6.45 -15.87
N SER A 144 11.47 -6.73 -15.32
CA SER A 144 10.47 -5.69 -15.11
C SER A 144 9.70 -5.90 -13.82
N MET A 145 9.09 -4.83 -13.33
CA MET A 145 8.27 -4.86 -12.12
C MET A 145 7.00 -4.03 -12.33
N SER A 146 5.84 -4.65 -12.09
CA SER A 146 4.52 -4.01 -12.19
C SER A 146 3.86 -3.98 -10.82
N LEU A 147 3.69 -2.77 -10.30
CA LEU A 147 3.11 -2.47 -8.99
C LEU A 147 1.68 -1.99 -9.20
N LEU A 148 0.72 -2.87 -8.90
CA LEU A 148 -0.70 -2.66 -9.16
C LEU A 148 -1.41 -2.24 -7.88
N GLN A 149 -1.92 -1.00 -7.79
CA GLN A 149 -2.62 -0.50 -6.59
C GLN A 149 -1.86 -0.88 -5.31
N THR A 150 -0.54 -0.69 -5.32
CA THR A 150 0.35 -1.32 -4.34
C THR A 150 0.25 -0.66 -2.96
N ALA A 151 0.23 -1.49 -1.92
CA ALA A 151 -0.07 -1.09 -0.55
C ALA A 151 1.21 -0.89 0.30
N PHE A 152 1.98 0.15 -0.03
CA PHE A 152 2.98 0.77 0.86
C PHE A 152 3.12 2.27 0.53
N SER A 153 3.99 2.99 1.26
CA SER A 153 4.14 4.45 1.10
C SER A 153 4.46 4.84 -0.34
N HIS A 154 3.81 5.89 -0.84
CA HIS A 154 4.18 6.49 -2.14
C HIS A 154 5.62 7.02 -2.17
N ASN A 155 6.23 7.26 -1.01
CA ASN A 155 7.61 7.68 -0.84
C ASN A 155 8.55 6.48 -0.66
N GLY A 156 8.07 5.25 -0.82
CA GLY A 156 8.82 4.02 -0.55
C GLY A 156 10.12 3.87 -1.35
N PHE A 157 10.27 4.59 -2.46
CA PHE A 157 11.46 4.62 -3.30
C PHE A 157 12.22 5.95 -3.26
N SER A 158 11.75 6.93 -2.46
CA SER A 158 12.34 8.25 -2.39
C SER A 158 13.63 8.25 -1.56
N ARG A 159 14.67 8.93 -2.03
CA ARG A 159 15.93 9.10 -1.28
C ARG A 159 15.76 10.12 -0.15
N SER A 160 15.19 11.30 -0.47
CA SER A 160 14.96 12.39 0.49
C SER A 160 14.05 11.96 1.65
N MET A 161 13.08 11.08 1.39
CA MET A 161 12.17 10.55 2.41
C MET A 161 12.69 9.27 3.08
N LYS A 162 13.90 8.81 2.75
CA LYS A 162 14.49 7.55 3.24
C LYS A 162 13.54 6.36 3.04
N GLY A 163 12.98 6.24 1.84
CA GLY A 163 11.99 5.22 1.49
C GLY A 163 12.48 3.80 1.78
N PHE A 164 11.60 2.96 2.35
CA PHE A 164 11.94 1.61 2.79
C PHE A 164 12.55 0.72 1.68
N PHE A 165 12.18 0.96 0.42
CA PHE A 165 12.65 0.22 -0.75
C PHE A 165 13.61 1.03 -1.62
N ARG A 166 14.27 2.06 -1.07
CA ARG A 166 15.20 2.89 -1.82
C ARG A 166 16.32 2.10 -2.49
N ASP A 167 16.79 1.04 -1.85
CA ASP A 167 17.81 0.14 -2.38
C ASP A 167 17.45 -0.52 -3.71
N VAL A 168 16.16 -0.67 -4.03
CA VAL A 168 15.70 -1.18 -5.33
C VAL A 168 16.18 -0.27 -6.46
N VAL A 169 16.14 1.05 -6.23
CA VAL A 169 16.56 2.07 -7.17
C VAL A 169 18.08 2.19 -7.18
N ASP A 170 18.70 2.35 -6.00
CA ASP A 170 20.14 2.59 -5.86
C ASP A 170 20.99 1.44 -6.41
N ARG A 171 20.53 0.21 -6.24
CA ARG A 171 21.22 -0.99 -6.72
C ARG A 171 20.72 -1.45 -8.08
N GLN A 172 19.87 -0.66 -8.75
CA GLN A 172 19.29 -0.96 -10.06
C GLN A 172 18.79 -2.40 -10.15
N ARG A 173 17.97 -2.80 -9.17
CA ARG A 173 17.52 -4.19 -8.99
C ARG A 173 16.59 -4.65 -10.10
N VAL A 174 15.91 -3.73 -10.78
CA VAL A 174 15.09 -4.00 -11.97
C VAL A 174 15.77 -3.39 -13.19
N LYS A 175 16.05 -4.20 -14.21
CA LYS A 175 16.81 -3.76 -15.39
C LYS A 175 15.95 -3.00 -16.40
N GLY A 176 14.75 -3.47 -16.67
CA GLY A 176 13.78 -2.84 -17.57
C GLY A 176 12.82 -1.91 -16.82
N PRO A 177 11.61 -1.69 -17.34
CA PRO A 177 10.70 -0.69 -16.79
C PRO A 177 10.06 -1.13 -15.46
N ILE A 178 9.80 -0.14 -14.61
CA ILE A 178 9.00 -0.28 -13.39
C ILE A 178 7.67 0.47 -13.63
N LEU A 179 6.57 -0.27 -13.62
CA LEU A 179 5.23 0.27 -13.81
C LEU A 179 4.58 0.45 -12.44
N VAL A 180 3.96 1.60 -12.20
CA VAL A 180 3.20 1.88 -10.99
C VAL A 180 1.82 2.37 -11.39
N THR A 181 0.80 1.51 -11.32
CA THR A 181 -0.57 1.98 -11.55
C THR A 181 -1.09 2.70 -10.31
N HIS A 182 -1.80 3.80 -10.51
CA HIS A 182 -2.42 4.52 -9.41
C HIS A 182 -3.73 5.20 -9.82
N THR A 183 -4.59 5.48 -8.84
CA THR A 183 -5.78 6.30 -9.04
C THR A 183 -6.21 6.95 -7.73
N PRO A 184 -6.67 8.22 -7.74
CA PRO A 184 -7.35 8.83 -6.59
C PRO A 184 -8.60 8.07 -6.12
N SER A 185 -9.10 7.08 -6.88
CA SER A 185 -10.20 6.21 -6.47
C SER A 185 -9.75 5.01 -5.63
N ASP A 186 -8.45 4.77 -5.46
CA ASP A 186 -7.92 3.82 -4.48
C ASP A 186 -8.04 4.43 -3.08
N LYS A 187 -9.09 4.01 -2.38
CA LYS A 187 -9.43 4.48 -1.04
C LYS A 187 -8.75 3.61 0.02
N ALA A 188 -8.61 2.30 -0.18
CA ALA A 188 -7.92 1.43 0.79
C ALA A 188 -6.48 1.89 1.05
N VAL A 189 -5.73 2.20 -0.01
CA VAL A 189 -4.35 2.68 0.11
C VAL A 189 -4.29 4.15 0.56
N GLY A 190 -5.32 4.94 0.24
CA GLY A 190 -5.51 6.30 0.77
C GLY A 190 -5.93 6.40 2.25
N ILE A 191 -6.56 5.35 2.79
CA ILE A 191 -7.15 5.28 4.15
C ILE A 191 -6.30 4.45 5.13
N ALA A 192 -5.31 3.67 4.67
CA ALA A 192 -4.43 2.95 5.61
C ALA A 192 -3.67 3.90 6.57
N TYR A 193 -3.61 5.20 6.26
CA TYR A 193 -2.70 6.18 6.85
C TYR A 193 -3.28 7.24 7.82
N PRO A 194 -4.57 7.66 7.82
CA PRO A 194 -5.04 8.70 8.75
C PRO A 194 -5.01 8.29 10.22
N THR A 195 -4.91 6.99 10.53
CA THR A 195 -4.73 6.52 11.90
C THR A 195 -3.27 6.69 12.36
N ALA A 196 -2.31 6.52 11.44
CA ALA A 196 -0.88 6.72 11.65
C ALA A 196 -0.49 8.21 11.69
N SER A 197 -1.00 9.01 10.75
CA SER A 197 -0.72 10.47 10.69
C SER A 197 -1.38 11.26 11.81
N ARG A 198 -2.47 10.76 12.42
CA ARG A 198 -3.11 11.39 13.58
C ARG A 198 -2.50 10.95 14.91
N LEU A 199 -1.76 9.83 14.96
CA LEU A 199 -0.94 9.46 16.12
C LEU A 199 0.16 10.50 16.41
N SER A 200 0.62 11.23 15.38
CA SER A 200 1.59 12.33 15.46
C SER A 200 0.96 13.73 15.65
N GLY A 201 -0.36 13.84 15.85
CA GLY A 201 -1.04 15.12 16.14
C GLY A 201 -1.25 16.07 14.95
N THR A 202 -1.01 15.62 13.71
CA THR A 202 -1.22 16.43 12.52
C THR A 202 -2.58 16.09 11.90
N VAL A 203 -3.43 17.10 11.68
CA VAL A 203 -4.73 16.92 11.02
C VAL A 203 -4.48 16.68 9.53
N ALA A 204 -4.17 15.44 9.16
CA ALA A 204 -4.17 15.04 7.76
C ALA A 204 -5.62 14.97 7.25
N SER A 205 -5.79 15.34 5.98
CA SER A 205 -7.01 15.20 5.20
C SER A 205 -7.58 13.77 5.31
N ALA A 206 -8.87 13.60 4.99
CA ALA A 206 -9.55 12.30 5.05
C ALA A 206 -8.87 11.22 4.18
N PHE A 207 -8.08 11.64 3.18
CA PHE A 207 -7.33 10.81 2.25
C PHE A 207 -6.00 11.49 1.94
N GLY A 208 -4.87 10.81 2.14
CA GLY A 208 -3.55 11.37 1.80
C GLY A 208 -3.41 11.56 0.29
N ASP A 209 -3.15 12.79 -0.15
CA ASP A 209 -2.86 13.10 -1.55
C ASP A 209 -1.35 12.97 -1.85
N LYS A 210 -0.92 13.42 -3.04
CA LYS A 210 0.48 13.35 -3.46
C LYS A 210 1.43 14.20 -2.60
N ASP A 211 0.91 15.21 -1.90
CA ASP A 211 1.69 16.14 -1.08
C ASP A 211 1.68 15.72 0.40
N ASP A 212 0.76 14.83 0.80
CA ASP A 212 0.77 14.18 2.11
C ASP A 212 2.01 13.29 2.27
N LYS A 213 2.80 13.52 3.32
CA LYS A 213 3.96 12.69 3.70
C LYS A 213 3.62 11.21 3.82
N PHE A 214 2.39 10.89 4.18
CA PHE A 214 1.90 9.55 4.47
C PHE A 214 0.97 9.02 3.36
N GLY A 215 1.10 9.52 2.13
CA GLY A 215 0.34 9.00 1.00
C GLY A 215 0.73 7.56 0.61
N GLY A 216 -0.19 6.86 -0.04
CA GLY A 216 0.03 5.48 -0.47
C GLY A 216 0.27 5.36 -1.98
N LEU A 217 1.13 4.42 -2.38
CA LEU A 217 1.62 4.25 -3.76
C LEU A 217 0.46 3.99 -4.75
N GLY A 218 -0.47 3.10 -4.40
CA GLY A 218 -1.65 2.79 -5.24
C GLY A 218 -2.62 3.95 -5.49
N ARG A 219 -2.55 5.01 -4.68
CA ARG A 219 -3.36 6.22 -4.86
C ARG A 219 -2.63 7.29 -5.66
N ASN A 220 -1.36 7.51 -5.34
CA ASN A 220 -0.61 8.69 -5.77
C ASN A 220 0.50 8.38 -6.77
N GLY A 221 0.81 7.12 -7.07
CA GLY A 221 2.02 6.73 -7.78
C GLY A 221 3.28 6.93 -6.91
N ALA A 222 4.46 6.67 -7.45
CA ALA A 222 5.73 6.96 -6.77
C ALA A 222 5.93 8.48 -6.64
N GLN A 223 6.30 8.94 -5.46
CA GLN A 223 6.44 10.36 -5.12
C GLN A 223 7.83 10.65 -4.54
N LYS A 224 8.21 11.94 -4.59
CA LYS A 224 9.49 12.47 -4.08
C LYS A 224 10.73 11.70 -4.61
N MET A 225 10.64 11.21 -5.84
CA MET A 225 11.75 10.59 -6.57
C MET A 225 12.76 11.64 -7.02
N GLU A 226 14.01 11.24 -7.26
CA GLU A 226 15.02 12.12 -7.82
C GLU A 226 14.72 12.45 -9.28
N THR A 227 15.27 13.56 -9.77
CA THR A 227 15.12 13.97 -11.17
C THR A 227 15.58 12.87 -12.12
N GLY A 228 14.72 12.53 -13.08
CA GLY A 228 14.98 11.51 -14.09
C GLY A 228 14.76 10.07 -13.62
N GLU A 229 14.26 9.81 -12.40
CA GLU A 229 13.88 8.46 -11.97
C GLU A 229 12.47 8.05 -12.46
N ILE A 230 11.58 9.02 -12.65
CA ILE A 230 10.27 8.86 -13.27
C ILE A 230 10.31 9.42 -14.70
N VAL A 231 9.74 8.68 -15.66
CA VAL A 231 9.50 9.17 -17.03
C VAL A 231 8.19 9.96 -17.05
N ALA A 232 8.27 11.27 -17.31
CA ALA A 232 7.11 12.16 -17.24
C ALA A 232 6.14 11.96 -18.42
N GLU A 233 6.65 11.52 -19.56
CA GLU A 233 5.94 11.33 -20.82
C GLU A 233 5.07 10.07 -20.83
N VAL A 234 5.29 9.16 -19.87
CA VAL A 234 4.57 7.90 -19.75
C VAL A 234 3.93 7.84 -18.36
N ASN A 235 2.87 8.63 -18.24
CA ASN A 235 2.22 8.95 -16.97
C ASN A 235 0.72 8.56 -16.91
N GLU A 236 0.20 7.91 -17.96
CA GLU A 236 -1.20 7.47 -18.02
C GLU A 236 -1.28 5.99 -18.36
N LEU A 237 -2.24 5.29 -17.75
CA LEU A 237 -2.68 3.99 -18.23
C LEU A 237 -3.51 4.21 -19.50
N LEU A 238 -3.00 3.71 -20.62
CA LEU A 238 -3.61 3.83 -21.94
C LEU A 238 -4.61 2.70 -22.23
N PRO A 239 -5.57 2.91 -23.14
CA PRO A 239 -6.43 1.84 -23.65
C PRO A 239 -5.60 0.74 -24.34
N VAL A 240 -6.22 -0.43 -24.53
CA VAL A 240 -5.63 -1.53 -25.31
C VAL A 240 -5.28 -1.03 -26.72
N GLY A 241 -4.06 -1.34 -27.16
CA GLY A 241 -3.49 -0.85 -28.42
C GLY A 241 -2.65 0.44 -28.25
N GLY A 242 -2.74 1.11 -27.10
CA GLY A 242 -1.88 2.25 -26.76
C GLY A 242 -0.40 1.88 -26.78
N LYS A 243 0.45 2.82 -27.20
CA LYS A 243 1.91 2.63 -27.29
C LYS A 243 2.58 3.25 -26.08
N TYR A 244 3.48 2.50 -25.46
CA TYR A 244 4.29 2.97 -24.34
C TYR A 244 5.76 3.03 -24.75
N ALA A 245 6.40 4.17 -24.49
CA ALA A 245 7.83 4.35 -24.67
C ALA A 245 8.55 4.04 -23.35
N TRP A 246 8.64 2.75 -23.00
CA TRP A 246 9.26 2.31 -21.75
C TRP A 246 10.75 2.66 -21.69
N SER A 247 11.18 3.20 -20.55
CA SER A 247 12.59 3.43 -20.25
C SER A 247 13.13 2.40 -19.25
N SER A 248 14.27 1.82 -19.59
CA SER A 248 14.98 0.82 -18.77
C SER A 248 15.44 1.43 -17.43
N GLY A 249 15.15 0.72 -16.33
CA GLY A 249 15.51 1.14 -14.98
C GLY A 249 14.72 2.35 -14.44
N LYS A 250 13.68 2.80 -15.14
CA LYS A 250 12.87 3.97 -14.76
C LYS A 250 11.46 3.59 -14.31
N PHE A 251 10.90 4.46 -13.48
CA PHE A 251 9.52 4.38 -13.02
C PHE A 251 8.57 5.06 -14.00
N HIS A 252 7.38 4.48 -14.16
CA HIS A 252 6.30 5.00 -14.99
C HIS A 252 5.03 4.98 -14.13
N ASN A 253 4.62 6.16 -13.65
CA ASN A 253 3.41 6.32 -12.84
C ASN A 253 2.21 6.35 -13.79
N LEU A 254 1.51 5.23 -13.94
CA LEU A 254 0.37 5.12 -14.83
C LEU A 254 -0.91 5.53 -14.09
N GLU A 255 -1.35 6.78 -14.27
CA GLU A 255 -2.64 7.24 -13.76
C GLU A 255 -3.75 6.45 -14.47
N GLY A 256 -4.56 5.75 -13.69
CA GLY A 256 -5.50 4.74 -14.17
C GLY A 256 -6.97 5.06 -13.94
N SER A 257 -7.35 6.29 -13.60
CA SER A 257 -8.75 6.62 -13.23
C SER A 257 -9.77 6.31 -14.32
N LYS A 258 -9.35 6.24 -15.59
CA LYS A 258 -10.21 5.85 -16.72
C LYS A 258 -10.57 4.35 -16.71
N PHE A 259 -9.73 3.49 -16.15
CA PHE A 259 -9.81 2.03 -16.31
C PHE A 259 -9.80 1.24 -14.99
N ILE A 260 -9.24 1.81 -13.94
CA ILE A 260 -9.15 1.24 -12.59
C ILE A 260 -10.32 1.82 -11.80
N VAL A 261 -11.50 1.27 -12.04
CA VAL A 261 -12.76 1.76 -11.49
C VAL A 261 -13.50 0.59 -10.84
N ASP A 262 -13.91 0.76 -9.59
CA ASP A 262 -14.79 -0.21 -8.94
C ASP A 262 -16.18 -0.16 -9.61
N PRO A 263 -16.73 -1.29 -10.09
CA PRO A 263 -18.03 -1.31 -10.76
C PRO A 263 -19.19 -0.79 -9.91
N LYS A 264 -19.02 -0.75 -8.57
CA LYS A 264 -20.01 -0.27 -7.61
C LYS A 264 -19.67 1.13 -7.08
N GLY A 265 -18.65 1.80 -7.64
CA GLY A 265 -18.19 3.15 -7.25
C GLY A 265 -17.59 3.24 -5.84
N LYS A 266 -17.23 2.11 -5.23
CA LYS A 266 -16.79 2.08 -3.82
C LYS A 266 -15.30 2.37 -3.69
N ASP A 267 -14.45 1.42 -4.06
CA ASP A 267 -13.00 1.50 -3.88
C ASP A 267 -12.28 0.77 -5.01
N ALA A 268 -11.49 1.51 -5.79
CA ALA A 268 -10.81 0.99 -6.96
C ALA A 268 -9.60 0.10 -6.64
N HIS A 269 -9.25 -0.07 -5.36
CA HIS A 269 -8.08 -0.86 -4.94
C HIS A 269 -8.03 -2.27 -5.56
N GLY A 270 -9.18 -2.95 -5.65
CA GLY A 270 -9.29 -4.30 -6.23
C GLY A 270 -9.51 -4.32 -7.75
N ALA A 271 -9.71 -3.17 -8.40
CA ALA A 271 -10.08 -3.06 -9.80
C ALA A 271 -8.89 -3.21 -10.76
N VAL A 272 -8.05 -4.24 -10.54
CA VAL A 272 -6.76 -4.41 -11.23
C VAL A 272 -6.76 -5.49 -12.31
N THR A 273 -7.91 -6.10 -12.60
CA THR A 273 -8.06 -7.19 -13.57
C THR A 273 -8.44 -6.71 -14.97
N GLY A 274 -8.37 -5.39 -15.22
CA GLY A 274 -8.73 -4.78 -16.49
C GLY A 274 -7.77 -5.14 -17.64
N LYS A 275 -8.31 -5.19 -18.87
CA LYS A 275 -7.53 -5.51 -20.08
C LYS A 275 -6.45 -4.48 -20.38
N GLU A 276 -6.63 -3.24 -19.96
CA GLU A 276 -5.66 -2.14 -20.10
C GLU A 276 -4.42 -2.36 -19.23
N ILE A 277 -4.60 -2.90 -18.02
CA ILE A 277 -3.49 -3.30 -17.14
C ILE A 277 -2.73 -4.47 -17.78
N ALA A 278 -3.45 -5.50 -18.24
CA ALA A 278 -2.84 -6.62 -18.94
C ALA A 278 -2.07 -6.16 -20.18
N TRP A 279 -2.61 -5.19 -20.94
CA TRP A 279 -1.95 -4.60 -22.09
C TRP A 279 -0.65 -3.90 -21.69
N ALA A 280 -0.67 -3.00 -20.69
CA ALA A 280 0.52 -2.31 -20.20
C ALA A 280 1.60 -3.29 -19.74
N ILE A 281 1.24 -4.30 -18.95
CA ILE A 281 2.15 -5.36 -18.52
C ILE A 281 2.74 -6.10 -19.71
N SER A 282 1.91 -6.51 -20.68
CA SER A 282 2.37 -7.24 -21.88
C SER A 282 3.42 -6.46 -22.67
N ARG A 283 3.32 -5.12 -22.70
CA ARG A 283 4.29 -4.26 -23.38
C ARG A 283 5.57 -4.08 -22.58
N ALA A 284 5.53 -4.27 -21.27
CA ALA A 284 6.68 -4.16 -20.38
C ALA A 284 7.47 -5.48 -20.21
N VAL A 285 6.88 -6.62 -20.59
CA VAL A 285 7.52 -7.95 -20.54
C VAL A 285 8.06 -8.42 -21.89
N ALA A 286 7.65 -7.79 -23.00
CA ALA A 286 8.16 -8.04 -24.33
C ALA A 286 9.63 -7.59 -24.46
#